data_AF-A0A847U1M5-F1
#
_entry.id   AF-A0A847U1M5-F1
#
_cell.length_a   1.000
_cell.length_b   1.000
_cell.length_c   1.000
_cell.angle_alpha   90.00
_cell.angle_beta   90.00
_cell.angle_gamma   90.00
#
_symmetry.space_group_name_H-M   'P 1'
#
loop_
_entity.id
_entity.type
_entity.pdbx_description
1 polymer ?
#
loop_
_entity_poly.entity_id
_entity_poly.type
_entity_poly.pdbx_seq_one_letter_code
_entity_poly.pdbx_strand_id
1 'polypeptide(L)'
;MSLVLNGARIAAAVNILLLGILISIWVQTYREIRAPLTLGSIVFASFLLAENAVALYFYFTAPAMPAVAVQVMMVLQMLETIGIGVLTYFTWK
;
A
#
# COMPACT_ATOMS: atom_id res chain seq x y z
N MET A 1 -17.28 2.04 16.19
CA MET A 1 -16.86 2.48 14.83
C MET A 1 -15.51 3.20 14.80
N SER A 2 -15.03 3.80 15.89
CA SER A 2 -13.74 4.52 15.92
C SER A 2 -12.50 3.63 15.88
N LEU A 3 -12.52 2.48 16.57
CA LEU A 3 -11.36 1.56 16.65
C LEU A 3 -11.00 0.93 15.29
N VAL A 4 -12.00 0.52 14.52
CA VAL A 4 -11.85 -0.05 13.17
C VAL A 4 -11.28 1.00 12.21
N LEU A 5 -11.80 2.23 12.27
CA LEU A 5 -11.33 3.33 11.43
C LEU A 5 -9.89 3.75 11.78
N ASN A 6 -9.53 3.75 13.06
CA ASN A 6 -8.17 4.04 13.51
C ASN A 6 -7.19 2.94 13.06
N GLY A 7 -7.58 1.66 13.18
CA GLY A 7 -6.77 0.54 12.68
C GLY A 7 -6.55 0.61 11.17
N ALA A 8 -7.60 0.89 10.39
CA ALA A 8 -7.53 1.03 8.94
C ALA A 8 -6.61 2.20 8.52
N ARG A 9 -6.67 3.34 9.22
CA ARG A 9 -5.79 4.48 8.97
C ARG A 9 -4.31 4.16 9.22
N ILE A 10 -4.02 3.48 10.35
CA ILE A 10 -2.65 3.08 10.69
C ILE A 10 -2.11 2.10 9.63
N ALA A 11 -2.90 1.09 9.26
CA ALA A 11 -2.52 0.11 8.23
C ALA A 11 -2.24 0.78 6.87
N ALA A 12 -3.14 1.65 6.41
CA ALA A 12 -2.96 2.37 5.16
C ALA A 12 -1.73 3.30 5.19
N ALA A 13 -1.49 4.01 6.29
CA ALA A 13 -0.30 4.85 6.45
C ALA A 13 1.01 4.03 6.41
N VAL A 14 1.03 2.87 7.07
CA VAL A 14 2.17 1.94 7.04
C VAL A 14 2.42 1.41 5.62
N ASN A 15 1.35 1.00 4.91
CA ASN A 15 1.46 0.53 3.53
C ASN A 15 2.05 1.58 2.60
N ILE A 16 1.58 2.83 2.68
CA ILE A 16 2.11 3.94 1.88
C ILE A 16 3.61 4.11 2.13
N LEU A 17 4.03 4.06 3.40
CA LEU A 17 5.42 4.27 3.79
C LEU A 17 6.33 3.13 3.27
N LEU A 18 5.91 1.87 3.44
CA LEU A 18 6.64 0.71 2.95
C LEU A 18 6.74 0.70 1.41
N LEU A 19 5.64 0.97 0.73
CA LEU A 19 5.62 1.06 -0.74
C LEU A 19 6.53 2.18 -1.25
N GLY A 20 6.54 3.33 -0.59
CA GLY A 20 7.45 4.43 -0.94
C GLY A 20 8.92 4.03 -0.85
N ILE A 21 9.30 3.29 0.19
CA ILE A 21 10.66 2.75 0.34
C ILE A 21 10.97 1.73 -0.76
N LEU A 22 10.09 0.75 -0.99
CA LEU A 22 10.26 -0.27 -2.03
C LEU A 22 10.44 0.34 -3.42
N ILE A 23 9.57 1.28 -3.79
CA ILE A 23 9.64 1.98 -5.08
C ILE A 23 10.98 2.72 -5.18
N SER A 24 11.42 3.40 -4.12
CA SER A 24 12.71 4.12 -4.13
C SER A 24 13.89 3.19 -4.39
N ILE A 25 13.92 2.02 -3.74
CA ILE A 25 14.96 0.99 -3.93
C ILE A 25 14.89 0.46 -5.37
N TRP A 26 13.72 0.03 -5.83
CA TRP A 26 13.59 -0.54 -7.17
C TRP A 26 13.87 0.46 -8.28
N VAL A 27 13.53 1.74 -8.10
CA VAL A 27 13.91 2.79 -9.06
C VAL A 27 15.42 2.90 -9.15
N GLN A 28 16.14 2.85 -8.03
CA GLN A 28 17.60 2.85 -8.03
C GLN A 28 18.16 1.61 -8.73
N THR A 29 17.67 0.42 -8.37
CA THR A 29 18.06 -0.85 -9.00
C THR A 29 17.76 -0.87 -10.50
N TYR A 30 16.62 -0.31 -10.92
CA TYR A 30 16.24 -0.26 -12.33
C TYR A 30 17.18 0.64 -13.14
N ARG A 31 17.69 1.73 -12.56
CA ARG A 31 18.66 2.60 -13.23
C ARG A 31 19.98 1.89 -13.50
N GLU A 32 20.36 0.94 -12.65
CA GLU A 32 21.60 0.16 -12.76
C GLU A 32 21.43 -1.07 -13.67
N ILE A 33 20.43 -1.91 -13.40
CA ILE A 33 20.29 -3.23 -14.03
C ILE A 33 19.33 -3.21 -15.23
N ARG A 34 18.36 -2.27 -15.25
CA ARG A 34 17.30 -2.12 -16.27
C ARG A 34 16.49 -3.39 -16.53
N ALA A 35 16.36 -4.25 -15.51
CA ALA A 35 15.58 -5.48 -15.63
C ALA A 35 14.08 -5.16 -15.83
N PRO A 36 13.40 -5.79 -16.81
CA PRO A 36 11.97 -5.54 -17.07
C PRO A 36 11.08 -5.95 -15.89
N LEU A 37 11.48 -6.97 -15.12
CA LEU A 37 10.77 -7.38 -13.91
C LEU A 37 10.75 -6.27 -12.84
N THR A 38 11.87 -5.55 -12.66
CA THR A 38 11.96 -4.44 -11.70
C THR A 38 11.02 -3.29 -12.08
N LEU A 39 10.89 -2.99 -13.37
CA LEU A 39 9.94 -1.99 -13.86
C LEU A 39 8.49 -2.43 -13.63
N GLY A 40 8.19 -3.71 -13.86
CA GLY A 40 6.89 -4.30 -13.52
C GLY A 40 6.55 -4.16 -12.04
N SER A 41 7.52 -4.45 -11.16
CA SER A 41 7.35 -4.31 -9.71
C SER A 41 7.14 -2.84 -9.28
N ILE A 42 7.86 -1.88 -9.87
CA ILE A 42 7.66 -0.44 -9.61
C ILE A 42 6.25 -0.01 -9.98
N VAL A 43 5.78 -0.37 -11.17
CA VAL A 43 4.42 -0.01 -11.64
C VAL A 43 3.36 -0.62 -10.73
N PHE A 44 3.52 -1.90 -10.39
CA PHE A 44 2.61 -2.60 -9.48
C PHE A 44 2.56 -1.95 -8.09
N ALA A 45 3.71 -1.67 -7.46
CA ALA A 45 3.75 -0.99 -6.18
C ALA A 45 3.21 0.45 -6.23
N SER A 46 3.37 1.14 -7.36
CA SER A 46 2.82 2.48 -7.53
C SER A 46 1.29 2.48 -7.53
N PHE A 47 0.67 1.47 -8.16
CA PHE A 47 -0.79 1.30 -8.10
C PHE A 47 -1.28 0.97 -6.68
N LEU A 48 -0.60 0.06 -5.97
CA LEU A 48 -0.91 -0.22 -4.57
C LEU A 48 -0.77 1.03 -3.69
N LEU A 49 0.21 1.89 -3.96
CA LEU A 49 0.43 3.11 -3.20
C LEU A 49 -0.71 4.11 -3.45
N ALA A 50 -1.15 4.23 -4.70
CA ALA A 50 -2.31 5.05 -5.05
C ALA A 50 -3.59 4.55 -4.38
N GLU A 51 -3.83 3.23 -4.37
CA GLU A 51 -4.98 2.63 -3.70
C GLU A 51 -4.99 2.92 -2.20
N ASN A 52 -3.86 2.72 -1.51
CA ASN A 52 -3.74 3.00 -0.08
C ASN A 52 -3.89 4.49 0.23
N ALA A 53 -3.35 5.38 -0.62
CA ALA A 53 -3.52 6.82 -0.47
C ALA A 53 -4.97 7.27 -0.64
N VAL A 54 -5.68 6.72 -1.62
CA VAL A 54 -7.10 6.98 -1.86
C VAL A 54 -7.94 6.46 -0.68
N ALA A 55 -7.66 5.24 -0.20
CA ALA A 55 -8.33 4.69 0.97
C ALA A 55 -8.13 5.57 2.22
N LEU A 56 -6.90 6.00 2.48
CA LEU A 56 -6.57 6.90 3.57
C LEU A 56 -7.34 8.24 3.45
N TYR A 57 -7.40 8.82 2.26
CA TYR A 57 -8.18 10.02 1.99
C TYR A 57 -9.68 9.82 2.31
N PHE A 58 -10.28 8.73 1.84
CA PHE A 58 -11.68 8.42 2.16
C PHE A 58 -11.92 8.20 3.67
N TYR A 59 -10.97 7.60 4.39
CA TYR A 59 -11.07 7.46 5.85
C TYR A 59 -11.01 8.80 6.59
N PHE A 60 -10.40 9.85 6.03
CA PHE A 60 -10.36 11.19 6.62
C PHE A 60 -11.56 12.06 6.21
N THR A 61 -12.03 11.94 4.97
CA THR A 61 -13.04 12.84 4.39
C THR A 61 -14.49 12.34 4.52
N ALA A 62 -14.70 11.08 4.94
CA ALA A 62 -15.96 10.34 4.92
C ALA A 62 -17.27 11.18 4.95
N PRO A 63 -17.92 11.42 3.80
CA PRO A 63 -19.38 11.50 3.73
C PRO A 63 -19.95 10.10 3.99
N ALA A 64 -21.24 9.98 4.31
CA ALA A 64 -21.91 8.73 4.71
C ALA A 64 -21.60 7.51 3.79
N MET A 65 -20.53 6.78 4.11
CA MET A 65 -20.11 5.57 3.41
C MET A 65 -20.72 4.34 4.09
N PRO A 66 -21.26 3.37 3.35
CA PRO A 66 -21.78 2.14 3.92
C PRO A 66 -20.70 1.42 4.75
N ALA A 67 -21.03 1.02 5.98
CA ALA A 67 -20.08 0.38 6.90
C ALA A 67 -19.44 -0.89 6.31
N VAL A 68 -20.19 -1.62 5.47
CA VAL A 68 -19.70 -2.82 4.76
C VAL A 68 -18.58 -2.48 3.77
N ALA A 69 -18.67 -1.36 3.05
CA ALA A 69 -17.63 -0.96 2.08
C ALA A 69 -16.31 -0.65 2.80
N VAL A 70 -16.37 0.05 3.93
CA VAL A 70 -15.21 0.35 4.79
C VAL A 70 -14.60 -0.94 5.33
N GLN A 71 -15.42 -1.90 5.74
CA GLN A 71 -14.94 -3.18 6.28
C GLN A 71 -14.25 -4.03 5.23
N VAL A 72 -14.78 -4.09 4.00
CA VAL A 72 -14.17 -4.81 2.88
C VAL A 72 -12.86 -4.15 2.45
N MET A 73 -12.81 -2.83 2.31
CA MET A 73 -11.57 -2.11 2.00
C MET A 73 -10.50 -2.35 3.05
N MET A 74 -10.84 -2.32 4.34
CA MET A 74 -9.90 -2.60 5.42
C MET A 74 -9.31 -4.02 5.32
N VAL A 75 -10.11 -5.04 4.98
CA VAL A 75 -9.62 -6.41 4.81
C VAL A 75 -8.67 -6.52 3.63
N LEU A 76 -9.01 -5.89 2.49
CA LEU A 76 -8.12 -5.83 1.33
C LEU A 76 -6.80 -5.13 1.69
N GLN A 77 -6.87 -4.02 2.41
CA GLN A 77 -5.68 -3.29 2.86
C GLN A 77 -4.77 -4.14 3.77
N MET A 78 -5.35 -4.95 4.66
CA MET A 78 -4.59 -5.86 5.51
C MET A 78 -3.91 -6.97 4.71
N LEU A 79 -4.60 -7.54 3.71
CA LEU A 79 -4.01 -8.54 2.82
C LEU A 79 -2.88 -7.93 1.98
N GLU A 80 -3.06 -6.69 1.50
CA GLU A 80 -2.00 -5.92 0.84
C GLU A 80 -0.81 -5.69 1.76
N THR A 81 -1.02 -5.29 3.02
CA THR A 81 0.08 -5.10 3.98
C THR A 81 0.94 -6.35 4.10
N ILE A 82 0.31 -7.52 4.14
CA ILE A 82 1.02 -8.80 4.20
C ILE A 82 1.81 -9.03 2.90
N GLY A 83 1.16 -8.86 1.74
CA GLY A 83 1.81 -9.04 0.44
C GLY A 83 3.00 -8.09 0.23
N ILE A 84 2.83 -6.82 0.56
CA ILE A 84 3.87 -5.78 0.49
C ILE A 84 4.99 -6.06 1.50
N GLY A 85 4.64 -6.50 2.71
CA GLY A 85 5.60 -6.88 3.74
C GLY A 85 6.51 -8.02 3.28
N VAL A 86 5.94 -9.04 2.64
CA VAL A 86 6.70 -10.15 2.03
C VAL A 86 7.61 -9.63 0.91
N LEU A 87 7.10 -8.81 0.00
CA LEU A 87 7.90 -8.22 -1.08
C LEU A 87 9.06 -7.36 -0.53
N THR A 88 8.81 -6.57 0.51
CA THR A 88 9.82 -5.76 1.20
C THR A 88 10.91 -6.65 1.79
N TYR A 89 10.52 -7.70 2.52
CA TYR A 89 11.45 -8.63 3.16
C TYR A 89 12.38 -9.30 2.13
N PHE A 90 11.83 -9.78 1.02
CA PHE A 90 12.63 -10.41 -0.04
C PHE A 90 13.45 -9.42 -0.86
N THR A 91 13.08 -8.14 -0.91
CA THR A 91 13.88 -7.10 -1.57
C THR A 91 15.08 -6.67 -0.71
N TRP A 92 14.93 -6.70 0.62
CA TRP A 92 16.00 -6.33 1.55
C TRP A 92 17.01 -7.44 1.84
N LYS A 93 16.62 -8.71 1.65
CA LYS A 93 17.50 -9.87 1.78
C LYS A 93 18.37 -10.05 0.54
#